data_AF-A0A2G8TA73-F1
#
_entry.id   AF-A0A2G8TA73-F1
#
_cell.length_a   1.000
_cell.length_b   1.000
_cell.length_c   1.000
_cell.angle_alpha   90.00
_cell.angle_beta   90.00
_cell.angle_gamma   90.00
#
_symmetry.space_group_name_H-M   'P 1'
#
loop_
_entity.id
_entity.type
_entity.pdbx_description
1 polymer ?
#
loop_
_entity_poly.entity_id
_entity_poly.type
_entity_poly.pdbx_seq_one_letter_code
_entity_poly.pdbx_strand_id
1 'polypeptide(L)' 'MQQAAEEYRGYRIDVEPIKDCSDLWDFEYTITSLAGGEPRARSKTVGGYATADVARFAGIAVARTEIDNLLAS' A
#
# COMPACT_ATOMS: atom_id res chain seq x y z
N MET A 1 11.93 2.98 10.10
CA MET A 1 11.52 2.72 8.70
C MET A 1 10.66 3.90 8.26
N GLN A 2 10.85 4.44 7.05
CA GLN A 2 10.02 5.56 6.57
C GLN A 2 8.73 4.99 6.00
N GLN A 3 7.60 5.37 6.60
CA GLN A 3 6.28 5.17 5.99
C GLN A 3 6.21 6.07 4.76
N ALA A 4 5.74 5.56 3.62
CA ALA A 4 5.40 6.43 2.50
C ALA A 4 3.90 6.65 2.48
N ALA A 5 3.53 7.92 2.55
CA ALA A 5 2.17 8.39 2.36
C ALA A 5 2.08 9.11 1.02
N GLU A 6 1.07 8.76 0.22
CA GLU A 6 0.79 9.41 -1.06
C GLU A 6 -0.71 9.67 -1.18
N GLU A 7 -1.10 10.82 -1.73
CA GLU A 7 -2.48 11.09 -2.12
C GLU A 7 -2.71 10.70 -3.58
N TYR A 8 -3.78 9.96 -3.84
CA TYR A 8 -4.16 9.48 -5.17
C TYR A 8 -5.67 9.50 -5.35
N ARG A 9 -6.15 10.25 -6.37
CA ARG A 9 -7.57 10.30 -6.79
C ARG A 9 -8.59 10.51 -5.64
N GLY A 10 -8.25 11.36 -4.67
CA GLY A 10 -9.13 11.64 -3.52
C GLY A 10 -9.00 10.65 -2.35
N TYR A 11 -7.97 9.80 -2.37
CA TYR A 11 -7.63 8.90 -1.28
C TYR A 11 -6.20 9.15 -0.81
N ARG A 12 -5.94 8.89 0.47
CA ARG A 12 -4.61 8.77 1.04
C ARG A 12 -4.22 7.30 1.10
N ILE A 13 -3.03 6.99 0.59
CA ILE A 13 -2.38 5.69 0.63
C ILE A 13 -1.24 5.78 1.63
N ASP A 14 -1.23 4.94 2.65
CA ASP A 14 -0.11 4.79 3.56
C ASP A 14 0.44 3.37 3.42
N VAL A 15 1.73 3.22 3.08
CA VAL A 15 2.38 1.92 2.87
C VAL A 15 3.51 1.72 3.87
N GLU A 16 3.50 0.58 4.54
CA GLU A 16 4.52 0.13 5.47
C GLU A 16 5.23 -1.12 4.91
N PRO A 17 6.53 -1.02 4.60
CA PRO A 17 7.31 -2.20 4.24
C PRO A 17 7.62 -3.02 5.50
N ILE A 18 7.37 -4.32 5.43
CA ILE A 18 7.55 -5.26 6.53
C ILE A 18 8.68 -6.21 6.17
N LYS A 19 9.65 -6.40 7.06
CA LYS A 19 10.72 -7.37 6.83
C LYS A 19 10.21 -8.77 7.22
N ASP A 20 10.21 -9.70 6.26
CA ASP A 20 9.91 -11.11 6.50
C ASP A 20 11.16 -11.90 6.93
N CYS A 21 10.95 -13.07 7.52
CA CYS A 21 11.96 -13.98 8.07
C CYS A 21 13.00 -14.46 7.03
N SER A 22 12.72 -14.35 5.74
CA SER A 22 13.57 -14.86 4.64
C SER A 22 14.51 -13.82 4.03
N ASP A 23 14.82 -12.72 4.75
CA ASP A 23 15.50 -11.52 4.23
C ASP A 23 14.78 -10.85 3.05
N LEU A 24 13.54 -11.25 2.80
CA LEU A 24 12.64 -10.61 1.85
C LEU A 24 11.78 -9.57 2.57
N TRP A 25 11.26 -8.63 1.80
CA TRP A 25 10.38 -7.57 2.26
C TRP A 25 8.99 -7.78 1.69
N ASP A 26 8.01 -7.59 2.53
CA ASP A 26 6.60 -7.51 2.20
C ASP A 26 6.09 -6.09 2.47
N PHE A 27 4.79 -5.86 2.29
CA PHE A 27 4.18 -4.60 2.67
C PHE A 27 2.74 -4.77 3.17
N GLU A 28 2.36 -3.86 4.04
CA GLU A 28 0.97 -3.53 4.36
C GLU A 28 0.63 -2.15 3.81
N TYR A 29 -0.63 -1.93 3.47
CA TYR A 29 -1.10 -0.61 3.05
C TYR A 29 -2.50 -0.31 3.57
N THR A 30 -2.75 0.97 3.79
CA THR A 30 -4.06 1.50 4.16
C THR A 30 -4.50 2.52 3.13
N ILE A 31 -5.76 2.44 2.71
CA ILE A 31 -6.41 3.44 1.85
C ILE A 31 -7.46 4.17 2.68
N THR A 32 -7.38 5.50 2.72
CA THR A 32 -8.33 6.36 3.43
C THR A 32 -8.98 7.35 2.47
N SER A 33 -10.31 7.40 2.42
CA SER A 33 -11.04 8.39 1.62
C SER A 33 -10.86 9.80 2.21
N LEU A 34 -10.42 10.76 1.40
CA LEU A 34 -10.30 12.16 1.82
C LEU A 34 -11.67 12.86 1.88
N ALA A 35 -12.68 12.33 1.20
CA ALA A 35 -14.05 12.83 1.21
C ALA A 35 -14.85 12.38 2.46
N GLY A 36 -14.22 11.63 3.36
CA GLY A 36 -14.87 10.92 4.46
C GLY A 36 -15.15 9.46 4.09
N GLY A 37 -15.00 8.57 5.08
CA GLY A 37 -15.17 7.13 4.94
C GLY A 37 -14.24 6.36 5.88
N GLU A 38 -14.61 5.12 6.19
CA GLU A 38 -13.78 4.25 7.04
C GLU A 38 -12.48 3.85 6.32
N PRO A 39 -11.31 3.98 6.99
CA PRO A 39 -10.05 3.48 6.45
C PRO A 39 -10.13 1.99 6.12
N ARG A 40 -9.58 1.60 4.97
CA ARG A 40 -9.46 0.20 4.56
C ARG A 40 -8.01 -0.23 4.67
N ALA A 41 -7.70 -0.97 5.73
CA ALA A 41 -6.42 -1.66 5.87
C ALA A 41 -6.43 -2.94 5.03
N ARG A 42 -5.38 -3.13 4.23
CA ARG A 42 -5.19 -4.30 3.38
C ARG A 42 -3.75 -4.80 3.52
N SER A 43 -3.61 -6.11 3.66
CA SER A 43 -2.34 -6.82 3.51
C SER A 43 -2.39 -7.57 2.18
N LYS A 44 -1.34 -7.45 1.36
CA LYS A 44 -1.19 -8.33 0.19
C LYS A 44 0.27 -8.76 0.04
N THR A 45 0.53 -9.98 0.45
CA THR A 45 1.82 -10.66 0.32
C THR A 45 1.74 -11.75 -0.74
N VAL A 46 2.21 -11.44 -1.95
CA VAL A 46 2.56 -12.45 -2.97
C VAL A 46 3.78 -11.96 -3.74
N GLY A 47 4.93 -11.85 -3.08
CA GLY A 47 6.17 -11.52 -3.76
C GLY A 47 7.16 -10.88 -2.82
N GLY A 48 7.88 -11.67 -2.04
CA GLY A 48 8.95 -11.14 -1.21
C GLY A 48 9.93 -10.33 -2.06
N TYR A 49 10.05 -9.05 -1.73
CA TYR A 49 10.85 -8.05 -2.43
C TYR A 49 12.26 -7.99 -1.86
N ALA A 50 13.24 -7.64 -2.70
CA ALA A 50 14.65 -7.61 -2.28
C ALA A 50 14.98 -6.47 -1.29
N THR A 51 14.20 -5.37 -1.27
CA THR A 51 14.42 -4.22 -0.39
C THR A 51 13.12 -3.60 0.09
N ALA A 52 13.19 -2.88 1.21
CA ALA A 52 12.06 -2.13 1.77
C ALA A 52 11.48 -1.10 0.79
N ASP A 53 12.33 -0.47 -0.02
CA ASP A 53 11.89 0.53 -1.00
C ASP A 53 11.13 -0.12 -2.15
N VAL A 54 11.57 -1.29 -2.63
CA VAL A 54 10.85 -2.04 -3.67
C VAL A 54 9.49 -2.51 -3.14
N ALA A 55 9.43 -3.03 -1.91
CA ALA A 55 8.17 -3.41 -1.28
C ALA A 55 7.21 -2.22 -1.15
N ARG A 56 7.73 -1.05 -0.78
CA ARG A 56 6.95 0.19 -0.70
C ARG A 56 6.40 0.62 -2.05
N PHE A 57 7.22 0.66 -3.11
CA PHE A 57 6.74 1.03 -4.45
C PHE A 57 5.69 0.05 -4.97
N ALA A 58 5.88 -1.25 -4.71
CA ALA A 58 4.89 -2.26 -5.05
C ALA A 58 3.56 -2.05 -4.30
N GLY A 59 3.63 -1.73 -3.00
CA GLY A 59 2.44 -1.42 -2.20
C GLY A 59 1.68 -0.20 -2.70
N ILE A 60 2.37 0.87 -3.08
CA ILE A 60 1.74 2.05 -3.70
C ILE A 60 1.04 1.66 -5.01
N ALA A 61 1.69 0.88 -5.87
CA ALA A 61 1.11 0.48 -7.15
C ALA A 61 -0.16 -0.37 -6.96
N VAL A 62 -0.14 -1.33 -6.03
CA VAL A 62 -1.31 -2.15 -5.68
C VAL A 62 -2.43 -1.29 -5.12
N ALA A 63 -2.13 -0.38 -4.20
CA ALA A 63 -3.12 0.52 -3.62
C ALA A 63 -3.78 1.43 -4.66
N ARG A 64 -3.01 1.97 -5.62
CA ARG A 64 -3.56 2.76 -6.74
C ARG A 64 -4.51 1.93 -7.60
N THR A 65 -4.14 0.69 -7.94
CA THR A 65 -5.04 -0.20 -8.69
C THR A 65 -6.33 -0.52 -7.92
N GLU A 66 -6.26 -0.71 -6.60
CA GLU A 66 -7.47 -0.90 -5.79
C GLU A 66 -8.37 0.35 -5.81
N ILE A 67 -7.79 1.55 -5.68
CA ILE A 67 -8.53 2.81 -5.81
C ILE A 67 -9.18 2.92 -7.20
N ASP A 68 -8.45 2.61 -8.27
CA ASP A 68 -9.00 2.64 -9.63
C ASP A 68 -10.19 1.70 -9.79
N ASN A 69 -10.10 0.49 -9.22
CA ASN A 69 -11.22 -0.47 -9.21
C ASN A 69 -12.41 0.04 -8.40
N LEU A 70 -12.17 0.68 -7.24
CA LEU A 70 -13.23 1.29 -6.42
C LEU A 70 -13.93 2.45 -7.12
N LEU A 71 -13.22 3.21 -7.94
CA LEU A 71 -13.78 4.34 -8.69
C LEU A 71 -14.45 3.93 -10.01
N ALA A 72 -14.20 2.71 -10.47
CA ALA A 72 -14.84 2.15 -11.66
C ALA A 72 -16.18 1.44 -11.35
N SER A 73 -16.48 1.20 -10.07
CA SER A 73 -17.74 0.62 -9.58
C SER A 73 -18.78 1.68 -9.23
#